data_AF-A0A9P5JG72-F1
#
_entry.id   AF-A0A9P5JG72-F1
#
_cell.length_a   1.000
_cell.length_b   1.000
_cell.length_c   1.000
_cell.angle_alpha   90.00
_cell.angle_beta   90.00
_cell.angle_gamma   90.00
#
_symmetry.space_group_name_H-M   'P 1'
#
loop_
_entity.id
_entity.type
_entity.pdbx_description
1 polymer ?
#
loop_
_entity_poly.entity_id
_entity_poly.type
_entity_poly.pdbx_seq_one_letter_code
_entity_poly.pdbx_strand_id
1 'polypeptide(L)'
;MNGFEVEYNSGVMTISFGEQHGTYVLNKQPPNKQIWLSSPISGPKRYDYDAEKETWFYSREHVSLGELLTQEFQNIIAEDVDLPIR
;
A
#
# COMPACT_ATOMS: atom_id res chain seq x y z
N MET A 1 -21.27 -4.22 0.25
CA MET A 1 -19.93 -3.96 0.83
C MET A 1 -19.82 -4.64 2.20
N ASN A 2 -20.03 -5.96 2.28
CA ASN A 2 -19.74 -6.67 3.53
C ASN A 2 -18.27 -7.10 3.47
N GLY A 3 -17.50 -6.82 4.53
CA GLY A 3 -16.11 -7.27 4.65
C GLY A 3 -15.03 -6.24 4.30
N PHE A 4 -15.39 -4.96 4.11
CA PHE A 4 -14.39 -3.89 4.12
C PHE A 4 -14.00 -3.59 5.57
N GLU A 5 -12.72 -3.75 5.89
CA GLU A 5 -12.19 -3.56 7.24
C GLU A 5 -10.79 -2.98 7.19
N VAL A 6 -10.48 -2.06 8.12
CA VAL A 6 -9.15 -1.47 8.27
C VAL A 6 -8.74 -1.61 9.73
N GLU A 7 -7.60 -2.27 9.94
CA GLU A 7 -7.00 -2.43 11.25
C GLU A 7 -5.59 -1.82 11.25
N TYR A 8 -5.23 -1.13 12.33
CA TYR A 8 -3.87 -0.68 12.56
C TYR A 8 -3.41 -1.07 13.96
N ASN A 9 -2.37 -1.89 14.04
CA ASN A 9 -1.79 -2.32 15.30
C ASN A 9 -0.26 -2.43 15.19
N SER A 10 0.46 -1.83 16.14
CA SER A 10 1.91 -2.03 16.32
C SER A 10 2.76 -1.83 15.06
N GLY A 11 2.40 -0.86 14.21
CA GLY A 11 3.14 -0.57 12.98
C GLY A 11 2.74 -1.41 11.76
N VAL A 12 1.73 -2.28 11.91
CA VAL A 12 1.11 -3.03 10.82
C VAL A 12 -0.29 -2.48 10.56
N MET A 13 -0.57 -2.14 9.31
CA MET A 13 -1.89 -1.76 8.81
C MET A 13 -2.40 -2.89 7.90
N THR A 14 -3.59 -3.39 8.18
CA THR A 14 -4.27 -4.40 7.38
C THR A 14 -5.52 -3.77 6.78
N ILE A 15 -5.68 -3.84 5.46
CA ILE A 15 -6.85 -3.33 4.75
C ILE A 15 -7.48 -4.50 4.00
N SER A 16 -8.67 -4.93 4.42
CA SER A 16 -9.45 -5.97 3.73
C SER A 16 -10.47 -5.30 2.82
N PHE A 17 -10.50 -5.68 1.54
CA PHE A 17 -11.57 -5.33 0.60
C PHE A 17 -12.59 -6.47 0.43
N GLY A 18 -12.65 -7.39 1.40
CA GLY A 18 -13.48 -8.58 1.37
C GLY A 18 -12.87 -9.73 0.55
N GLU A 19 -13.52 -10.89 0.59
CA GLU A 19 -13.01 -12.15 0.01
C GLU A 19 -12.69 -12.04 -1.49
N GLN A 20 -13.42 -11.21 -2.23
CA GLN A 20 -13.26 -11.06 -3.67
C GLN A 20 -12.00 -10.28 -4.07
N HIS A 21 -11.57 -9.32 -3.25
CA HIS A 21 -10.49 -8.38 -3.59
C HIS A 21 -9.24 -8.58 -2.71
N GLY A 22 -9.36 -9.38 -1.64
CA GLY A 22 -8.26 -9.77 -0.79
C GLY A 22 -7.86 -8.71 0.24
N THR A 23 -6.68 -8.93 0.82
CA THR A 23 -6.18 -8.16 1.95
C THR A 23 -4.81 -7.57 1.64
N TYR A 24 -4.69 -6.27 1.87
CA TYR A 24 -3.45 -5.54 1.84
C TYR A 24 -2.84 -5.51 3.24
N VAL A 25 -1.52 -5.67 3.33
CA VAL A 25 -0.78 -5.48 4.58
C VAL A 25 0.36 -4.51 4.34
N LEU A 26 0.33 -3.37 5.04
CA LEU A 26 1.45 -2.45 5.13
C LEU A 26 2.14 -2.61 6.49
N ASN A 27 3.45 -2.74 6.48
CA ASN A 27 4.23 -2.95 7.70
C ASN A 27 5.42 -2.00 7.74
N LYS A 28 5.56 -1.26 8.85
CA LYS A 28 6.77 -0.49 9.14
C LYS A 28 7.91 -1.44 9.46
N GLN A 29 9.06 -1.26 8.81
CA GLN A 29 10.28 -2.02 9.06
C GLN A 29 11.40 -1.09 9.54
N PRO A 30 11.37 -0.66 10.83
CA PRO A 30 12.32 0.31 11.37
C PRO A 30 13.81 -0.06 11.19
N PRO A 31 14.24 -1.34 11.40
CA PRO A 31 15.64 -1.70 11.21
C PRO A 31 16.16 -1.43 9.80
N ASN A 32 15.29 -1.60 8.80
CA ASN A 32 15.62 -1.40 7.39
C ASN A 32 15.29 0.03 6.91
N LYS A 33 14.59 0.83 7.72
CA LYS A 33 14.00 2.13 7.33
C LYS A 33 13.08 2.01 6.11
N GLN A 34 12.27 0.95 6.09
CA GLN A 34 11.40 0.63 4.96
C GLN A 34 9.93 0.57 5.36
N ILE A 35 9.07 0.68 4.35
CA ILE A 35 7.69 0.18 4.42
C ILE A 35 7.59 -1.05 3.53
N TRP A 36 7.04 -2.13 4.06
CA TRP A 36 6.74 -3.32 3.29
C TRP A 36 5.26 -3.37 2.98
N LEU A 37 4.93 -3.70 1.74
CA LEU A 37 3.59 -3.90 1.24
C LEU A 37 3.44 -5.39 0.88
N SER A 38 2.33 -5.99 1.28
CA SER A 38 1.78 -7.19 0.66
C SER A 38 0.50 -6.77 -0.05
N SER A 39 0.52 -6.74 -1.38
CA SER A 39 -0.68 -6.53 -2.21
C SER A 39 -1.23 -7.88 -2.71
N PRO A 40 -2.56 -8.10 -2.66
CA PRO A 40 -3.20 -9.26 -3.29
C PRO A 40 -3.16 -9.20 -4.83
N ILE A 41 -2.88 -8.03 -5.41
CA ILE A 41 -2.83 -7.82 -6.87
C ILE A 41 -1.40 -7.93 -7.38
N SER A 42 -0.47 -7.18 -6.78
CA SER A 42 0.88 -7.00 -7.31
C SER A 42 1.98 -7.61 -6.44
N GLY A 43 1.59 -8.39 -5.42
CA GLY A 43 2.51 -9.13 -4.57
C GLY A 43 3.31 -8.25 -3.60
N PRO A 44 4.40 -8.77 -3.01
CA PRO A 44 5.16 -8.07 -2.00
C PRO A 44 6.09 -7.01 -2.60
N LYS A 45 6.16 -5.84 -1.97
CA LYS A 45 7.06 -4.74 -2.33
C LYS A 45 7.71 -4.13 -1.08
N ARG A 46 8.94 -3.63 -1.23
CA ARG A 46 9.71 -2.99 -0.15
C ARG A 46 10.09 -1.60 -0.61
N TYR A 47 9.59 -0.60 0.08
CA TYR A 47 9.77 0.80 -0.27
C TYR A 47 10.82 1.42 0.64
N ASP A 48 11.79 2.07 0.01
CA ASP A 48 12.75 2.95 0.67
C ASP A 48 12.22 4.38 0.60
N TYR A 49 12.54 5.22 1.58
CA TYR A 49 12.16 6.63 1.52
C TYR A 49 13.13 7.41 0.62
N ASP A 50 12.61 7.98 -0.47
CA ASP A 50 13.30 8.91 -1.34
C ASP A 50 13.14 10.33 -0.76
N ALA A 51 14.22 10.84 -0.18
CA ALA A 51 14.23 12.16 0.47
C ALA A 51 14.18 13.33 -0.53
N GLU A 52 14.58 13.13 -1.80
CA GLU A 52 14.53 14.19 -2.80
C GLU A 52 13.10 14.39 -3.32
N LYS A 53 12.38 13.29 -3.50
CA LYS A 53 10.98 13.29 -3.95
C LYS A 53 9.96 13.30 -2.80
N GLU A 54 10.45 13.21 -1.56
CA GLU A 54 9.65 13.08 -0.34
C GLU A 54 8.62 11.94 -0.41
N THR A 55 9.00 10.79 -0.98
CA THR A 55 8.08 9.66 -1.21
C THR A 55 8.66 8.30 -0.84
N TRP A 56 7.82 7.36 -0.42
CA TRP A 56 8.17 5.94 -0.39
C TRP A 56 8.25 5.36 -1.79
N PHE A 57 9.44 4.96 -2.25
CA PHE A 57 9.72 4.57 -3.63
C PHE A 57 10.21 3.12 -3.74
N TYR A 58 9.71 2.40 -4.74
CA TYR A 58 10.15 1.05 -5.07
C TYR A 58 11.01 1.05 -6.34
N SER A 59 12.32 0.92 -6.15
CA SER A 59 13.32 1.07 -7.21
C SER A 59 13.23 0.05 -8.34
N ARG A 60 12.71 -1.15 -8.09
CA ARG A 60 12.64 -2.21 -9.11
C ARG A 60 11.62 -1.91 -10.20
N GLU A 61 10.49 -1.32 -9.84
CA GLU A 61 9.38 -1.03 -10.76
C GLU A 61 9.20 0.47 -11.00
N HIS A 62 10.05 1.31 -10.39
CA HIS A 62 10.03 2.77 -10.52
C HIS A 62 8.68 3.40 -10.17
N VAL A 63 8.05 2.91 -9.10
CA VAL A 63 6.72 3.35 -8.66
C VAL A 63 6.73 3.73 -7.17
N SER A 64 6.02 4.80 -6.81
CA SER A 64 5.82 5.15 -5.40
C SER A 64 4.73 4.29 -4.76
N LEU A 65 4.73 4.22 -3.42
CA LEU A 65 3.67 3.56 -2.67
C LEU A 65 2.30 4.19 -2.93
N GLY A 66 2.25 5.53 -2.98
CA GLY A 66 1.03 6.29 -3.23
C GLY A 66 0.44 6.05 -4.61
N GLU A 67 1.27 6.13 -5.66
CA GLU A 67 0.83 5.85 -7.04
C GLU A 67 0.26 4.43 -7.17
N LEU A 68 0.96 3.43 -6.63
CA LEU A 68 0.51 2.04 -6.72
C LEU A 68 -0.82 1.82 -6.01
N LEU A 69 -0.93 2.26 -4.74
CA LEU A 69 -2.16 2.06 -3.97
C LEU A 69 -3.34 2.82 -4.57
N THR A 70 -3.10 4.04 -5.08
CA THR A 70 -4.13 4.80 -5.79
C THR A 70 -4.66 4.02 -6.98
N GLN A 71 -3.77 3.55 -7.86
CA GLN A 71 -4.15 2.76 -9.03
C GLN A 71 -4.90 1.48 -8.66
N GLU A 72 -4.40 0.73 -7.68
CA GLU A 72 -5.03 -0.53 -7.27
C GLU A 72 -6.39 -0.30 -6.60
N PHE A 73 -6.54 0.73 -5.77
CA PHE A 73 -7.79 0.99 -5.06
C PHE A 73 -8.85 1.58 -5.98
N GLN A 74 -8.48 2.42 -6.95
CA GLN A 74 -9.39 2.87 -8.00
C GLN A 74 -9.99 1.69 -8.77
N ASN A 75 -9.17 0.68 -9.10
CA ASN A 75 -9.65 -0.53 -9.80
C ASN A 75 -10.62 -1.36 -8.95
N ILE A 76 -10.45 -1.37 -7.62
CA ILE A 76 -11.33 -2.11 -6.70
C ILE A 76 -12.64 -1.36 -6.45
N ILE A 77 -12.55 -0.05 -6.19
CA ILE A 77 -13.69 0.78 -5.77
C ILE A 77 -14.53 1.21 -6.98
N ALA A 78 -13.94 1.18 -8.19
CA ALA A 78 -14.56 1.67 -9.43
C ALA A 78 -14.98 3.14 -9.36
N GLU A 79 -14.29 3.94 -8.54
CA GLU A 79 -14.44 5.39 -8.42
C GLU A 79 -13.07 6.06 -8.56
N ASP A 80 -13.09 7.35 -8.90
CA ASP A 80 -11.88 8.17 -8.92
C ASP A 80 -11.47 8.48 -7.47
N VAL A 81 -10.38 7.85 -7.04
CA VAL A 81 -9.81 7.99 -5.70
C VAL A 81 -8.43 8.59 -5.85
N ASP A 82 -8.12 9.64 -5.09
CA ASP A 82 -6.76 10.17 -4.96
C ASP A 82 -6.27 9.92 -3.53
N LEU A 83 -5.14 9.20 -3.40
CA LEU A 83 -4.49 8.95 -2.11
C LEU A 83 -3.18 9.73 -2.08
N PRO A 84 -3.15 10.93 -1.45
CA PRO A 84 -1.95 11.77 -1.40
C PRO A 84 -0.96 11.23 -0.35
N ILE A 85 -0.46 10.02 -0.56
CA ILE A 85 0.54 9.36 0.28
C ILE A 85 1.92 9.89 -0.13
N ARG A 86 2.67 10.39 0.85
CA ARG A 86 4.06 10.86 0.72
C ARG A 86 4.94 10.00 1.61
#